data_AF-B8MI63-F1
#
_entry.id   AF-B8MI63-F1
#
_cell.length_a   1.000
_cell.length_b   1.000
_cell.length_c   1.000
_cell.angle_alpha   90.00
_cell.angle_beta   90.00
_cell.angle_gamma   90.00
#
_symmetry.space_group_name_H-M   'P 1'
#
loop_
_entity.id
_entity.type
_entity.pdbx_description
1 polymer ?
#
loop_
_entity_poly.entity_id
_entity_poly.type
_entity_poly.pdbx_seq_one_letter_code
_entity_poly.pdbx_strand_id
1 'polypeptide(L)'
;MIRGGLVTLVYDATLKLHSSKATDAAAVTHMSTDIDQITQGMTNFDVLWAAPIEVGLAIYILWREIGLACLAPVGIAVGCTLAAFLLGKLSRKAQRVWVDAVQLRTTATVSMLNNIKGIRMSGLSSRFSTNIQDLRVKELAASKSYRHLTVLKNTIGTLPQVMGPITAFVIYVLVRQNQPVSKCLRLLARISSKMSTHEISEHRDIEPCHLDAPPRMPLLSDNPAFKTRQKDRLFNLTGLKGTFRHISGHLDFSPIFTPPDSSQITPPKVSIKDPALKT
;
A
#
# COMPACT_ATOMS: atom_id res chain seq x y z
N MET A 1 -12.50 4.28 17.43
CA MET A 1 -12.89 5.56 18.06
C MET A 1 -13.63 6.47 17.06
N ILE A 2 -13.07 6.77 15.88
CA ILE A 2 -13.69 7.63 14.85
C ILE A 2 -15.10 7.17 14.42
N ARG A 3 -15.28 5.88 14.06
CA ARG A 3 -16.59 5.33 13.66
C ARG A 3 -17.67 5.57 14.71
N GLY A 4 -17.36 5.37 15.99
CA GLY A 4 -18.31 5.57 17.09
C GLY A 4 -18.78 7.02 17.20
N GLY A 5 -17.86 7.99 17.07
CA GLY A 5 -18.23 9.41 17.06
C GLY A 5 -19.08 9.79 15.84
N LEU A 6 -18.73 9.31 14.66
CA LEU A 6 -19.47 9.59 13.42
C LEU A 6 -20.89 9.00 13.46
N VAL A 7 -21.04 7.76 13.93
CA VAL A 7 -22.34 7.09 14.08
C VAL A 7 -23.23 7.85 15.08
N THR A 8 -22.70 8.25 16.24
CA THR A 8 -23.47 9.00 17.24
C THR A 8 -23.93 10.36 16.70
N LEU A 9 -23.07 11.06 15.96
CA LEU A 9 -23.39 12.37 15.38
C LEU A 9 -24.44 12.26 14.27
N VAL A 10 -24.34 11.24 13.42
CA VAL A 10 -25.35 10.96 12.37
C VAL A 10 -26.68 10.54 12.99
N TYR A 11 -26.65 9.74 14.07
CA TYR A 11 -27.85 9.35 14.79
C TYR A 11 -28.57 10.56 15.42
N ASP A 12 -27.83 11.45 16.10
CA ASP A 12 -28.38 12.69 16.66
C ASP A 12 -28.94 13.62 15.57
N ALA A 13 -28.24 13.75 14.44
CA ALA A 13 -28.74 14.51 13.29
C ALA A 13 -30.04 13.92 12.72
N THR A 14 -30.14 12.58 12.65
CA THR A 14 -31.32 11.86 12.16
C THR A 14 -32.52 12.05 13.10
N LEU A 15 -32.30 12.05 14.42
CA LEU A 15 -33.36 12.30 15.41
C LEU A 15 -33.94 13.73 15.34
N LYS A 16 -33.16 14.69 14.86
CA LYS A 16 -33.57 16.10 14.69
C LYS A 16 -34.27 16.37 13.34
N LEU A 17 -34.26 15.42 12.41
CA LEU A 17 -34.88 15.54 11.10
C LEU A 17 -36.40 15.31 11.18
N HIS A 18 -37.17 16.18 10.51
CA HIS A 18 -38.63 16.11 10.50
C HIS A 18 -39.12 14.85 9.74
N SER A 19 -40.16 14.19 10.25
CA SER A 19 -40.68 12.90 9.76
C SER A 19 -40.95 12.86 8.24
N SER A 20 -41.33 13.99 7.64
CA SER A 20 -41.53 14.12 6.18
C SER A 20 -40.30 13.82 5.32
N LYS A 21 -39.08 13.89 5.88
CA LYS A 21 -37.81 13.58 5.20
C LYS A 21 -37.17 12.26 5.69
N ALA A 22 -37.77 11.60 6.69
CA ALA A 22 -37.19 10.45 7.38
C ALA A 22 -37.64 9.09 6.78
N THR A 23 -38.52 9.07 5.78
CA THR A 23 -39.06 7.85 5.17
C THR A 23 -38.10 7.13 4.23
N ASP A 24 -36.94 7.72 3.94
CA ASP A 24 -36.01 7.18 2.97
C ASP A 24 -35.00 6.23 3.63
N ALA A 25 -35.38 4.97 3.78
CA ALA A 25 -34.48 3.92 4.29
C ALA A 25 -33.18 3.83 3.47
N ALA A 26 -33.23 4.22 2.18
CA ALA A 26 -32.05 4.34 1.32
C ALA A 26 -31.07 5.42 1.81
N ALA A 27 -31.55 6.54 2.36
CA ALA A 27 -30.70 7.59 2.90
C ALA A 27 -29.90 7.11 4.12
N VAL A 28 -30.54 6.34 5.01
CA VAL A 28 -29.87 5.77 6.19
C VAL A 28 -28.80 4.74 5.79
N THR A 29 -29.08 3.90 4.79
CA THR A 29 -28.11 2.92 4.27
C THR A 29 -26.92 3.60 3.58
N HIS A 30 -27.16 4.68 2.83
CA HIS A 30 -26.09 5.47 2.24
C HIS A 30 -25.22 6.13 3.32
N MET A 31 -25.81 6.72 4.37
CA MET A 31 -25.05 7.29 5.49
C MET A 31 -24.16 6.25 6.19
N SER A 32 -24.67 5.03 6.42
CA SER A 32 -23.87 3.94 7.02
C SER A 32 -22.66 3.57 6.14
N THR A 33 -22.89 3.46 4.83
CA THR A 33 -21.82 3.16 3.87
C THR A 33 -20.79 4.29 3.82
N ASP A 34 -21.24 5.55 3.83
CA ASP A 34 -20.36 6.73 3.81
C ASP A 34 -19.50 6.81 5.08
N ILE A 35 -20.06 6.53 6.26
CA ILE A 35 -19.30 6.46 7.52
C ILE A 35 -18.18 5.42 7.44
N ASP A 36 -18.47 4.27 6.85
CA ASP A 36 -17.51 3.18 6.72
C ASP A 36 -16.39 3.52 5.75
N GLN A 37 -16.72 4.20 4.66
CA GLN A 37 -15.74 4.68 3.69
C GLN A 37 -14.86 5.80 4.27
N ILE A 38 -15.44 6.75 5.01
CA ILE A 38 -14.68 7.82 5.69
C ILE A 38 -13.75 7.22 6.73
N THR A 39 -14.25 6.28 7.54
CA THR A 39 -13.43 5.62 8.57
C THR A 39 -12.25 4.90 7.92
N GLN A 40 -12.46 4.14 6.84
CA GLN A 40 -11.39 3.49 6.09
C GLN A 40 -10.40 4.50 5.49
N GLY A 41 -10.89 5.62 4.96
CA GLY A 41 -10.06 6.71 4.44
C GLY A 41 -9.16 7.32 5.50
N MET A 42 -9.69 7.54 6.70
CA MET A 42 -8.92 8.08 7.83
C MET A 42 -7.83 7.11 8.31
N THR A 43 -8.11 5.80 8.36
CA THR A 43 -7.08 4.81 8.70
C THR A 43 -5.92 4.80 7.70
N ASN A 44 -6.21 5.07 6.42
CA ASN A 44 -5.19 5.13 5.37
C ASN A 44 -4.48 6.48 5.24
N PHE A 45 -4.96 7.50 5.94
CA PHE A 45 -4.39 8.85 5.87
C PHE A 45 -2.93 8.86 6.32
N ASP A 46 -2.62 8.10 7.38
CA ASP A 46 -1.26 8.02 7.90
C ASP A 46 -0.27 7.42 6.90
N VAL A 47 -0.71 6.41 6.17
CA VAL A 47 0.10 5.79 5.11
C VAL A 47 0.32 6.76 3.95
N LEU A 48 -0.66 7.60 3.61
CA LEU A 48 -0.59 8.50 2.47
C LEU A 48 0.52 9.55 2.62
N TRP A 49 0.71 10.11 3.82
CA TRP A 49 1.75 11.11 4.06
C TRP A 49 3.08 10.49 4.50
N ALA A 50 3.06 9.34 5.20
CA ALA A 50 4.28 8.65 5.61
C ALA A 50 5.01 7.99 4.43
N ALA A 51 4.28 7.42 3.47
CA ALA A 51 4.87 6.73 2.32
C ALA A 51 5.87 7.57 1.49
N PRO A 52 5.59 8.82 1.07
CA PRO A 52 6.57 9.60 0.32
C PRO A 52 7.81 9.95 1.15
N ILE A 53 7.66 10.19 2.45
CA ILE A 53 8.78 10.45 3.37
C ILE A 53 9.64 9.19 3.51
N GLU A 54 9.02 8.02 3.64
CA GLU A 54 9.68 6.72 3.71
C GLU A 54 10.49 6.43 2.44
N VAL A 55 9.90 6.64 1.26
CA VAL A 55 10.59 6.45 -0.03
C VAL A 55 11.78 7.41 -0.16
N GLY A 56 11.61 8.69 0.22
CA GLY A 56 12.69 9.66 0.21
C GLY A 56 13.86 9.27 1.12
N LEU A 57 13.55 8.83 2.35
CA LEU A 57 14.54 8.36 3.30
C LEU A 57 15.23 7.07 2.81
N ALA A 58 14.48 6.13 2.22
CA ALA A 58 15.03 4.91 1.66
C ALA A 58 16.04 5.20 0.54
N ILE A 59 15.70 6.10 -0.39
CA ILE A 59 16.61 6.52 -1.47
C ILE A 59 17.85 7.22 -0.90
N TYR A 60 17.69 8.09 0.10
CA TYR A 60 18.81 8.79 0.74
C TYR A 60 19.81 7.82 1.40
N ILE A 61 19.30 6.84 2.15
CA ILE A 61 20.14 5.82 2.78
C ILE A 61 20.83 4.96 1.72
N LEU A 62 20.10 4.53 0.68
CA LEU A 62 20.66 3.68 -0.39
C LEU A 62 21.76 4.40 -1.19
N TRP A 63 21.58 5.71 -1.43
CA TRP A 63 22.58 6.56 -2.08
C TRP A 63 23.88 6.64 -1.27
N ARG A 64 23.77 6.75 0.06
CA ARG A 64 24.93 6.90 0.95
C ARG A 64 25.79 5.63 1.04
N GLU A 65 25.16 4.45 1.02
CA GLU A 65 25.88 3.18 1.22
C GLU A 65 26.53 2.63 -0.07
N ILE A 66 25.88 2.77 -1.24
CA ILE A 66 26.29 2.08 -2.48
C ILE A 66 26.66 3.06 -3.61
N GLY A 67 26.42 4.37 -3.45
CA GLY A 67 26.65 5.37 -4.49
C GLY A 67 25.80 5.13 -5.73
N LEU A 68 26.35 5.37 -6.93
CA LEU A 68 25.63 5.28 -8.22
C LEU A 68 25.04 3.89 -8.54
N ALA A 69 25.50 2.82 -7.87
CA ALA A 69 24.93 1.48 -8.04
C ALA A 69 23.49 1.34 -7.48
N CYS A 70 22.97 2.35 -6.78
CA CYS A 70 21.59 2.40 -6.31
C CYS A 70 20.53 2.53 -7.43
N LEU A 71 20.89 2.95 -8.64
CA LEU A 71 19.93 3.18 -9.72
C LEU A 71 19.18 1.91 -10.16
N ALA A 72 19.82 0.75 -10.06
CA ALA A 72 19.25 -0.50 -10.56
C ALA A 72 18.09 -1.05 -9.70
N PRO A 73 18.21 -1.22 -8.37
CA PRO A 73 17.07 -1.63 -7.55
C PRO A 73 15.94 -0.57 -7.57
N VAL A 74 16.28 0.71 -7.67
CA VAL A 74 15.30 1.79 -7.85
C VAL A 74 14.57 1.65 -9.18
N GLY A 75 15.28 1.37 -10.28
CA GLY A 75 14.69 1.14 -11.60
C GLY A 75 13.74 -0.06 -11.63
N ILE A 76 14.09 -1.16 -10.96
CA ILE A 76 13.23 -2.34 -10.80
C ILE A 76 11.97 -1.98 -10.00
N ALA A 77 12.13 -1.30 -8.87
CA ALA A 77 11.01 -0.89 -8.03
C ALA A 77 10.03 -0.01 -8.83
N VAL A 78 10.54 1.03 -9.52
CA VAL A 78 9.74 1.90 -10.37
C VAL A 78 9.05 1.11 -11.49
N GLY A 79 9.77 0.23 -12.19
CA GLY A 79 9.19 -0.61 -13.24
C GLY A 79 8.05 -1.50 -12.74
N CYS A 80 8.22 -2.14 -11.58
CA CYS A 80 7.18 -2.94 -10.94
C CYS A 80 5.98 -2.08 -10.49
N THR A 81 6.22 -0.88 -9.94
CA THR A 81 5.14 0.04 -9.55
C THR A 81 4.33 0.50 -10.76
N LEU A 82 4.98 0.86 -11.88
CA LEU A 82 4.27 1.22 -13.12
C LEU A 82 3.44 0.05 -13.65
N ALA A 83 4.01 -1.16 -13.69
CA ALA A 83 3.29 -2.35 -14.10
C ALA A 83 2.06 -2.59 -13.19
N ALA A 84 2.23 -2.57 -11.87
CA ALA A 84 1.13 -2.72 -10.92
C ALA A 84 0.05 -1.63 -11.08
N PHE A 85 0.44 -0.40 -11.41
CA PHE A 85 -0.50 0.70 -11.67
C PHE A 85 -1.34 0.47 -12.93
N LEU A 86 -0.73 0.01 -14.02
CA LEU A 86 -1.44 -0.36 -15.24
C LEU A 86 -2.41 -1.52 -14.98
N LEU A 87 -1.95 -2.59 -14.34
CA LEU A 87 -2.81 -3.70 -13.93
C LEU A 87 -3.94 -3.25 -13.01
N GLY A 88 -3.69 -2.29 -12.12
CA GLY A 88 -4.71 -1.69 -11.27
C GLY A 88 -5.83 -1.02 -12.07
N LYS A 89 -5.51 -0.32 -13.17
CA LYS A 89 -6.52 0.27 -14.07
C LYS A 89 -7.38 -0.80 -14.74
N LEU A 90 -6.77 -1.89 -15.22
CA LEU A 90 -7.49 -3.00 -15.84
C LEU A 90 -8.37 -3.76 -14.82
N SER A 91 -7.82 -4.01 -13.63
CA SER A 91 -8.52 -4.66 -12.52
C SER A 91 -9.79 -3.90 -12.12
N ARG A 92 -9.74 -2.55 -12.06
CA ARG A 92 -10.93 -1.72 -11.81
C ARG A 92 -12.01 -1.87 -12.89
N LYS A 93 -11.63 -1.96 -14.17
CA LYS A 93 -12.58 -2.20 -15.26
C LYS A 93 -13.24 -3.57 -15.13
N ALA A 94 -12.45 -4.61 -14.88
CA ALA A 94 -12.95 -5.96 -14.67
C ALA A 94 -13.85 -6.07 -13.42
N GLN A 95 -13.50 -5.35 -12.34
CA GLN A 95 -14.30 -5.27 -11.13
C GLN A 95 -15.69 -4.67 -11.41
N ARG A 96 -15.76 -3.59 -12.18
CA ARG A 96 -17.05 -2.99 -12.56
C ARG A 96 -17.92 -3.99 -13.31
N VAL A 97 -17.38 -4.66 -14.32
CA VAL A 97 -18.13 -5.67 -15.10
C VAL A 97 -18.65 -6.80 -14.20
N TRP A 98 -17.83 -7.27 -13.26
CA TRP A 98 -18.24 -8.29 -12.30
C TRP A 98 -19.36 -7.78 -11.37
N VAL A 99 -19.23 -6.56 -10.82
CA VAL A 99 -20.25 -5.95 -9.96
C VAL A 99 -21.57 -5.75 -10.71
N ASP A 100 -21.52 -5.30 -11.97
CA ASP A 100 -22.71 -5.15 -12.81
C ASP A 100 -23.42 -6.51 -13.03
N ALA A 101 -22.65 -7.59 -13.25
CA ALA A 101 -23.20 -8.94 -13.37
C ALA A 101 -23.81 -9.46 -12.05
N VAL A 102 -23.18 -9.18 -10.92
CA VAL A 102 -23.72 -9.50 -9.58
C VAL A 102 -25.03 -8.76 -9.36
N GLN A 103 -25.10 -7.47 -9.69
CA GLN A 103 -26.29 -6.65 -9.52
C GLN A 103 -27.44 -7.15 -10.39
N LEU A 104 -27.15 -7.53 -11.65
CA LEU A 104 -28.14 -8.09 -12.56
C LEU A 104 -28.76 -9.38 -12.00
N ARG A 105 -27.93 -10.31 -11.49
CA ARG A 105 -28.40 -11.55 -10.86
C ARG A 105 -29.26 -11.26 -9.63
N THR A 106 -28.76 -10.44 -8.71
CA THR A 106 -29.46 -10.13 -7.46
C THR A 106 -30.82 -9.48 -7.74
N THR A 107 -30.87 -8.53 -8.67
CA THR A 107 -32.13 -7.87 -9.08
C THR A 107 -33.11 -8.86 -9.71
N ALA A 108 -32.63 -9.76 -10.56
CA ALA A 108 -33.47 -10.80 -11.16
C ALA A 108 -34.01 -11.80 -10.11
N THR A 109 -33.18 -12.22 -9.16
CA THR A 109 -33.60 -13.09 -8.05
C THR A 109 -34.67 -12.42 -7.18
N VAL A 110 -34.50 -11.14 -6.84
CA VAL A 110 -35.49 -10.40 -6.03
C VAL A 110 -36.82 -10.28 -6.76
N SER A 111 -36.78 -9.96 -8.06
CA SER A 111 -38.00 -9.84 -8.88
C SER A 111 -38.76 -11.18 -8.96
N MET A 112 -38.03 -12.30 -9.04
CA MET A 112 -38.60 -13.65 -8.98
C MET A 112 -39.21 -13.96 -7.62
N LEU A 113 -38.52 -13.63 -6.52
CA LEU A 113 -39.02 -13.88 -5.16
C LEU A 113 -40.30 -13.08 -4.87
N ASN A 114 -40.35 -11.81 -5.30
CA ASN A 114 -41.53 -10.96 -5.13
C ASN A 114 -42.78 -11.51 -5.86
N ASN A 115 -42.60 -12.26 -6.95
CA ASN A 115 -43.70 -12.80 -7.77
C ASN A 115 -43.74 -14.34 -7.78
N ILE A 116 -43.22 -14.98 -6.73
CA ILE A 116 -43.01 -16.44 -6.72
C ILE A 116 -44.32 -17.24 -6.90
N LYS A 117 -45.42 -16.75 -6.33
CA LYS A 117 -46.74 -17.40 -6.46
C LYS A 117 -47.23 -17.38 -7.91
N GLY A 118 -47.09 -16.24 -8.61
CA GLY A 118 -47.44 -16.10 -10.03
C GLY A 118 -46.65 -17.06 -10.91
N ILE A 119 -45.32 -17.10 -10.70
CA ILE A 119 -44.42 -17.98 -11.47
C ILE A 119 -44.76 -19.46 -11.28
N ARG A 120 -45.15 -19.86 -10.06
CA ARG A 120 -45.59 -21.24 -9.78
C ARG A 120 -46.93 -21.57 -10.42
N MET A 121 -47.91 -20.67 -10.36
CA MET A 121 -49.22 -20.87 -11.00
C MET A 121 -49.12 -20.98 -12.52
N SER A 122 -48.20 -20.26 -13.15
CA SER A 122 -47.97 -20.36 -14.60
C SER A 122 -47.12 -21.57 -15.02
N GLY A 123 -46.56 -22.35 -14.08
CA GLY A 123 -45.69 -23.48 -14.40
C GLY A 123 -44.30 -23.10 -14.95
N LEU A 124 -43.91 -21.81 -14.94
CA LEU A 124 -42.65 -21.32 -15.50
C LEU A 124 -41.43 -21.47 -14.56
N SER A 125 -41.59 -22.10 -13.40
CA SER A 125 -40.55 -22.21 -12.37
C SER A 125 -39.22 -22.78 -12.89
N SER A 126 -39.29 -23.80 -13.76
CA SER A 126 -38.09 -24.41 -14.36
C SER A 126 -37.35 -23.43 -15.28
N ARG A 127 -38.07 -22.65 -16.09
CA ARG A 127 -37.49 -21.66 -17.01
C ARG A 127 -36.76 -20.53 -16.27
N PHE A 128 -37.36 -20.03 -15.19
CA PHE A 128 -36.71 -19.02 -14.34
C PHE A 128 -35.45 -19.56 -13.65
N SER A 129 -35.48 -20.82 -13.20
CA SER A 129 -34.30 -21.47 -12.61
C SER A 129 -33.13 -21.52 -13.59
N THR A 130 -33.37 -21.95 -14.83
CA THR A 130 -32.35 -21.95 -15.89
C THR A 130 -31.82 -20.54 -16.18
N ASN A 131 -32.71 -19.54 -16.27
CA ASN A 131 -32.28 -18.16 -16.52
C ASN A 131 -31.36 -17.60 -15.39
N ILE A 132 -31.69 -17.87 -14.12
CA ILE A 132 -30.83 -17.48 -12.99
C ILE A 132 -29.48 -18.22 -13.03
N GLN A 133 -29.50 -19.50 -13.42
CA GLN A 133 -28.28 -20.28 -13.60
C GLN A 133 -27.38 -19.70 -14.71
N ASP A 134 -27.96 -19.29 -15.84
CA ASP A 134 -27.22 -18.66 -16.94
C ASP A 134 -26.59 -17.33 -16.50
N LEU A 135 -27.32 -16.51 -15.72
CA LEU A 135 -26.79 -15.30 -15.10
C LEU A 135 -25.62 -15.62 -14.16
N ARG A 136 -25.71 -16.69 -13.37
CA ARG A 136 -24.64 -17.13 -12.47
C ARG A 136 -23.39 -17.55 -13.25
N VAL A 137 -23.53 -18.25 -14.37
CA VAL A 137 -22.39 -18.64 -15.22
C VAL A 137 -21.68 -17.39 -15.77
N LYS A 138 -22.44 -16.39 -16.24
CA LYS A 138 -21.89 -15.10 -16.71
C LYS A 138 -21.16 -14.34 -15.59
N GLU A 139 -21.73 -14.30 -14.39
CA GLU A 139 -21.11 -13.69 -13.21
C GLU A 139 -19.76 -14.36 -12.86
N LEU A 140 -19.73 -15.69 -12.85
CA LEU A 140 -18.53 -16.47 -12.54
C LEU A 140 -17.42 -16.26 -13.57
N ALA A 141 -17.77 -16.16 -14.86
CA ALA A 141 -16.81 -15.86 -15.92
C ALA A 141 -16.16 -14.48 -15.70
N ALA A 142 -16.94 -13.45 -15.38
CA ALA A 142 -16.42 -12.12 -15.06
C ALA A 142 -15.57 -12.10 -13.78
N SER A 143 -15.99 -12.82 -12.74
CA SER A 143 -15.26 -12.94 -11.48
C SER A 143 -13.90 -13.61 -11.66
N LYS A 144 -13.81 -14.65 -12.50
CA LYS A 144 -12.55 -15.35 -12.79
C LYS A 144 -11.50 -14.40 -13.39
N SER A 145 -11.88 -13.61 -14.40
CA SER A 145 -10.99 -12.63 -15.02
C SER A 145 -10.51 -11.56 -14.03
N TYR A 146 -11.39 -11.06 -13.16
CA TYR A 146 -11.01 -10.12 -12.10
C TYR A 146 -10.02 -10.75 -11.10
N ARG A 147 -10.28 -11.98 -10.64
CA ARG A 147 -9.39 -12.68 -9.69
C ARG A 147 -8.00 -12.92 -10.27
N HIS A 148 -7.88 -13.33 -11.53
CA HIS A 148 -6.57 -13.48 -12.17
C HIS A 148 -5.78 -12.17 -12.22
N LEU A 149 -6.43 -11.04 -12.56
CA LEU A 149 -5.79 -9.73 -12.57
C LEU A 149 -5.36 -9.30 -11.16
N THR A 150 -6.17 -9.59 -10.14
CA THR A 150 -5.83 -9.27 -8.75
C THR A 150 -4.64 -10.07 -8.25
N VAL A 151 -4.58 -11.38 -8.55
CA VAL A 151 -3.43 -12.23 -8.20
C VAL A 151 -2.17 -11.71 -8.90
N LEU A 152 -2.24 -11.45 -10.21
CA LEU A 152 -1.09 -10.96 -10.97
C LEU A 152 -0.58 -9.61 -10.45
N LYS A 153 -1.49 -8.68 -10.13
CA LYS A 153 -1.13 -7.39 -9.52
C LYS A 153 -0.42 -7.59 -8.18
N ASN A 154 -0.91 -8.50 -7.34
CA ASN A 154 -0.32 -8.77 -6.03
C ASN A 154 1.08 -9.39 -6.17
N THR A 155 1.24 -10.37 -7.07
CA THR A 155 2.55 -10.98 -7.37
C THR A 155 3.55 -9.91 -7.82
N ILE A 156 3.18 -9.03 -8.74
CA ILE A 156 4.08 -7.94 -9.20
C ILE A 156 4.42 -6.98 -8.06
N GLY A 157 3.47 -6.70 -7.17
CA GLY A 157 3.68 -5.82 -6.02
C GLY A 157 4.69 -6.33 -5.01
N THR A 158 4.80 -7.65 -4.83
CA THR A 158 5.76 -8.27 -3.88
C THR A 158 7.14 -8.53 -4.48
N LEU A 159 7.28 -8.49 -5.82
CA LEU A 159 8.56 -8.73 -6.50
C LEU A 159 9.71 -7.80 -6.05
N PRO A 160 9.54 -6.47 -5.92
CA PRO A 160 10.62 -5.58 -5.50
C PRO A 160 11.20 -5.91 -4.12
N GLN A 161 10.37 -6.45 -3.22
CA GLN A 161 10.78 -6.78 -1.85
C GLN A 161 11.74 -7.97 -1.82
N VAL A 162 11.57 -8.92 -2.75
CA VAL A 162 12.45 -10.08 -2.90
C VAL A 162 13.65 -9.76 -3.81
N MET A 163 13.41 -9.10 -4.93
CA MET A 163 14.44 -8.83 -5.95
C MET A 163 15.40 -7.71 -5.54
N GLY A 164 14.92 -6.69 -4.80
CA GLY A 164 15.69 -5.53 -4.39
C GLY A 164 17.05 -5.86 -3.75
N PRO A 165 17.12 -6.63 -2.65
CA PRO A 165 18.39 -6.98 -2.01
C PRO A 165 19.28 -7.86 -2.90
N ILE A 166 18.70 -8.78 -3.67
CA ILE A 166 19.44 -9.66 -4.59
C ILE A 166 20.15 -8.82 -5.65
N THR A 167 19.42 -7.91 -6.31
CA THR A 167 19.98 -7.05 -7.34
C THR A 167 21.02 -6.09 -6.78
N ALA A 168 20.77 -5.51 -5.59
CA ALA A 168 21.75 -4.65 -4.92
C ALA A 168 23.08 -5.38 -4.65
N PHE A 169 23.02 -6.63 -4.17
CA PHE A 169 24.21 -7.44 -3.89
C PHE A 169 24.97 -7.82 -5.17
N VAL A 170 24.26 -8.30 -6.20
CA VAL A 170 24.87 -8.67 -7.50
C VAL A 170 25.61 -7.49 -8.11
N ILE A 171 25.00 -6.31 -8.10
CA ILE A 171 25.59 -5.11 -8.69
C ILE A 171 26.78 -4.62 -7.88
N TYR A 172 26.72 -4.68 -6.55
CA TYR A 172 27.85 -4.34 -5.70
C TYR A 172 29.08 -5.22 -6.04
N VAL A 173 28.88 -6.53 -6.23
CA VAL A 173 29.94 -7.45 -6.64
C VAL A 173 30.48 -7.11 -8.04
N LEU A 174 29.61 -6.88 -9.02
CA LEU A 174 30.02 -6.54 -10.39
C LEU A 174 30.81 -5.23 -10.44
N VAL A 175 30.37 -4.19 -9.71
CA VAL A 175 31.06 -2.90 -9.66
C VAL A 175 32.42 -3.04 -8.98
N ARG A 176 32.53 -3.83 -7.91
CA ARG A 176 33.80 -4.15 -7.22
C ARG A 176 34.76 -4.93 -8.11
N GLN A 177 34.27 -5.91 -8.85
CA GLN A 177 35.10 -6.71 -9.76
C GLN A 177 35.65 -5.86 -10.91
N ASN A 178 34.89 -4.85 -11.37
CA ASN A 178 35.28 -3.97 -12.46
C ASN A 178 36.05 -2.70 -12.03
N GLN A 179 36.39 -2.52 -10.75
CA GLN A 179 37.35 -1.49 -10.35
C GLN A 179 38.78 -2.05 -10.49
N PRO A 180 39.57 -1.65 -11.51
CA PRO A 180 40.99 -1.99 -11.52
C PRO A 180 41.65 -1.41 -10.27
N VAL A 181 42.63 -2.12 -9.70
CA VAL A 181 43.46 -1.72 -8.53
C VAL A 181 43.96 -0.26 -8.64
N SER A 182 44.08 0.26 -9.87
CA SER A 182 44.42 1.64 -10.20
C SER A 182 43.50 2.71 -9.61
N LYS A 183 42.21 2.44 -9.35
CA LYS A 183 41.32 3.42 -8.68
C LYS A 183 41.54 3.47 -7.16
N CYS A 184 41.83 2.33 -6.53
CA CYS A 184 42.30 2.28 -5.15
C CYS A 184 43.65 2.98 -5.02
N LEU A 185 44.57 2.77 -5.97
CA LEU A 185 45.86 3.45 -5.99
C LEU A 185 45.71 4.98 -6.14
N ARG A 186 44.79 5.46 -7.01
CA ARG A 186 44.50 6.90 -7.17
C ARG A 186 43.83 7.52 -5.94
N LEU A 187 42.95 6.79 -5.24
CA LEU A 187 42.35 7.26 -3.99
C LEU A 187 43.37 7.27 -2.85
N LEU A 188 44.22 6.25 -2.72
CA LEU A 188 45.32 6.23 -1.77
C LEU A 188 46.34 7.34 -2.07
N ALA A 189 46.66 7.61 -3.33
CA ALA A 189 47.50 8.74 -3.73
C ALA A 189 46.86 10.11 -3.41
N ARG A 190 45.54 10.26 -3.60
CA ARG A 190 44.80 11.48 -3.20
C ARG A 190 44.76 11.68 -1.69
N ILE A 191 44.57 10.61 -0.92
CA ILE A 191 44.56 10.65 0.55
C ILE A 191 45.96 10.95 1.07
N SER A 192 47.00 10.33 0.51
CA SER A 192 48.41 10.60 0.85
C SER A 192 48.81 12.05 0.52
N SER A 193 48.41 12.56 -0.65
CA SER A 193 48.67 13.95 -1.05
C SER A 193 47.93 14.95 -0.15
N LYS A 194 46.71 14.64 0.32
CA LYS A 194 45.99 15.47 1.30
C LYS A 194 46.60 15.40 2.71
N MET A 195 47.15 14.25 3.10
CA MET A 195 47.80 14.08 4.40
C MET A 195 49.12 14.86 4.48
N SER A 196 49.90 14.86 3.40
CA SER A 196 51.17 15.63 3.31
C SER A 196 50.96 17.16 3.32
N THR A 197 49.84 17.67 2.81
CA THR A 197 49.53 19.11 2.90
C THR A 197 49.04 19.57 4.27
N HIS A 198 48.56 18.65 5.12
CA HIS A 198 48.13 19.00 6.48
C HIS A 198 49.30 19.06 7.47
N GLU A 199 50.39 18.30 7.24
CA GLU A 199 51.58 18.35 8.10
C GLU A 199 52.42 19.64 7.96
N ILE A 200 52.38 20.32 6.80
CA ILE A 200 53.22 21.52 6.59
C ILE A 200 52.53 22.81 7.11
N SER A 201 51.20 22.81 7.30
CA SER A 201 50.48 24.00 7.78
C SER A 201 50.42 24.13 9.30
N GLU A 202 50.65 23.06 10.07
CA GLU A 202 50.55 23.08 11.53
C GLU A 202 51.93 23.24 12.23
N HIS A 203 53.02 23.28 11.46
CA HIS A 203 54.38 23.31 12.01
C HIS A 203 55.04 24.71 12.07
N ARG A 204 54.31 25.79 11.77
CA ARG A 204 54.87 27.16 11.76
C ARG A 204 54.50 28.03 12.97
N ASP A 205 53.62 27.58 13.85
CA ASP A 205 53.26 28.28 15.07
C ASP A 205 53.53 27.36 16.27
N ILE A 206 54.65 27.54 16.98
CA ILE A 206 54.83 27.31 18.43
C ILE A 206 56.30 27.70 18.75
N GLU A 207 56.45 28.86 19.37
CA GLU A 207 57.65 29.28 20.10
C GLU A 207 57.87 28.40 21.36
N PRO A 208 59.09 28.30 21.91
CA PRO A 208 59.45 27.32 22.92
C PRO A 208 59.14 27.80 24.34
N CYS A 209 58.51 26.95 25.15
CA CYS A 209 58.48 27.13 26.61
C CYS A 209 58.76 25.79 27.32
N HIS A 210 59.92 25.76 27.98
CA HIS A 210 60.30 25.03 29.20
C HIS A 210 59.70 23.65 29.50
N LEU A 211 60.59 22.65 29.38
CA LEU A 211 61.00 21.64 30.37
C LEU A 211 59.99 21.26 31.47
N ASP A 212 59.46 20.03 31.41
CA ASP A 212 59.53 19.03 32.48
C ASP A 212 59.02 17.66 31.97
N ALA A 213 59.66 16.58 32.44
CA ALA A 213 59.30 15.18 32.19
C ALA A 213 58.99 14.51 33.56
N PRO A 214 58.51 13.24 33.64
CA PRO A 214 57.45 12.48 32.93
C PRO A 214 56.43 11.92 33.99
N PRO A 215 55.47 10.98 33.72
CA PRO A 215 55.77 9.55 33.52
C PRO A 215 54.80 8.77 32.58
N ARG A 216 55.12 7.47 32.44
CA ARG A 216 54.67 6.43 31.50
C ARG A 216 53.16 6.26 31.23
N MET A 217 52.88 5.81 29.99
CA MET A 217 51.61 5.27 29.47
C MET A 217 50.97 4.18 30.35
N PRO A 218 49.64 4.06 30.25
CA PRO A 218 48.95 2.78 30.13
C PRO A 218 48.17 2.64 28.81
N LEU A 219 48.11 1.40 28.32
CA LEU A 219 47.50 0.98 27.06
C LEU A 219 45.98 1.18 27.02
N LEU A 220 45.50 1.80 25.95
CA LEU A 220 44.09 2.12 25.71
C LEU A 220 43.29 0.93 25.14
N SER A 221 43.39 -0.26 25.74
CA SER A 221 42.64 -1.46 25.31
C SER A 221 41.29 -1.65 26.03
N ASP A 222 41.05 -0.96 27.15
CA ASP A 222 39.91 -1.29 28.04
C ASP A 222 39.06 -0.08 28.42
N ASN A 223 38.52 0.65 27.43
CA ASN A 223 37.53 1.70 27.71
C ASN A 223 36.08 1.19 27.48
N PRO A 224 35.30 0.93 28.54
CA PRO A 224 33.91 0.45 28.43
C PRO A 224 32.93 1.49 27.85
N ALA A 225 33.32 2.76 27.73
CA ALA A 225 32.44 3.84 27.24
C ALA A 225 32.23 3.84 25.72
N PHE A 226 33.10 3.19 24.94
CA PHE A 226 32.89 3.08 23.49
C PHE A 226 31.91 1.94 23.14
N LYS A 227 31.88 0.89 23.97
CA LYS A 227 31.05 -0.30 23.76
C LYS A 227 29.56 -0.03 23.99
N THR A 228 29.22 0.87 24.92
CA THR A 228 27.84 1.32 25.16
C THR A 228 27.29 2.14 24.01
N ARG A 229 28.08 3.06 23.43
CA ARG A 229 27.64 3.96 22.36
C ARG A 229 27.34 3.27 21.01
N GLN A 230 27.89 2.07 20.79
CA GLN A 230 27.60 1.26 19.60
C GLN A 230 26.40 0.32 19.81
N LYS A 231 26.19 -0.16 21.05
CA LYS A 231 25.04 -1.02 21.41
C LYS A 231 23.72 -0.25 21.36
N ASP A 232 23.71 1.02 21.79
CA ASP A 232 22.52 1.87 21.79
C ASP A 232 22.05 2.26 20.37
N ARG A 233 22.97 2.38 19.41
CA ARG A 233 22.62 2.59 18.00
C ARG A 233 22.02 1.35 17.33
N LEU A 234 22.47 0.16 17.73
CA LEU A 234 21.90 -1.09 17.24
C LEU A 234 20.51 -1.38 17.83
N PHE A 235 20.24 -0.97 19.07
CA PHE A 235 18.95 -1.19 19.74
C PHE A 235 17.81 -0.33 19.15
N ASN A 236 18.11 0.92 18.77
CA ASN A 236 17.14 1.79 18.07
C ASN A 236 16.81 1.31 16.64
N LEU A 237 17.73 0.62 15.97
CA LEU A 237 17.51 0.03 14.64
C LEU A 237 16.62 -1.22 14.69
N THR A 238 16.61 -1.96 15.80
CA THR A 238 15.65 -3.06 16.04
C THR A 238 14.25 -2.55 16.40
N GLY A 239 14.14 -1.43 17.11
CA GLY A 239 12.85 -0.74 17.33
C GLY A 239 12.25 -0.21 16.03
N LEU A 240 13.07 0.40 15.18
CA LEU A 240 12.65 0.88 13.85
C LEU A 240 12.24 -0.27 12.93
N LYS A 241 12.88 -1.46 13.01
CA LYS A 241 12.44 -2.68 12.32
C LYS A 241 11.09 -3.20 12.81
N GLY A 242 10.76 -3.02 14.10
CA GLY A 242 9.45 -3.34 14.66
C GLY A 242 8.35 -2.42 14.12
N THR A 243 8.62 -1.12 14.04
CA THR A 243 7.72 -0.12 13.43
C THR A 243 7.61 -0.29 11.91
N PHE A 244 8.70 -0.61 11.22
CA PHE A 244 8.68 -0.93 9.79
C PHE A 244 7.92 -2.23 9.48
N ARG A 245 7.99 -3.23 10.36
CA ARG A 245 7.19 -4.46 10.24
C ARG A 245 5.71 -4.20 10.52
N HIS A 246 5.39 -3.25 11.41
CA HIS A 246 4.01 -2.83 11.67
C HIS A 246 3.43 -1.98 10.53
N ILE A 247 4.25 -1.20 9.82
CA ILE A 247 3.85 -0.43 8.62
C ILE A 247 3.81 -1.33 7.38
N SER A 248 4.77 -2.23 7.20
CA SER A 248 4.79 -3.19 6.10
C SER A 248 3.78 -4.33 6.26
N GLY A 249 3.37 -4.67 7.49
CA GLY A 249 2.28 -5.60 7.78
C GLY A 249 0.89 -5.01 7.56
N HIS A 250 0.78 -3.68 7.41
CA HIS A 250 -0.47 -2.99 7.11
C HIS A 250 -0.71 -2.84 5.60
N LEU A 251 0.22 -3.32 4.77
CA LEU A 251 -0.01 -3.66 3.36
C LEU A 251 -0.56 -5.09 3.23
N ASP A 252 -1.28 -5.58 4.23
CA ASP A 252 -2.33 -6.57 3.96
C ASP A 252 -3.29 -5.89 2.98
N PHE A 253 -3.18 -6.31 1.72
CA PHE A 253 -4.19 -6.18 0.70
C PHE A 253 -5.46 -6.86 1.22
N SER A 254 -6.13 -6.20 2.17
CA SER A 254 -7.52 -6.45 2.46
C SER A 254 -8.23 -6.35 1.11
N PRO A 255 -9.00 -7.37 0.70
CA PRO A 255 -9.73 -7.28 -0.55
C PRO A 255 -10.58 -6.01 -0.50
N ILE A 256 -10.38 -5.11 -1.48
CA ILE A 256 -11.19 -3.89 -1.70
C ILE A 256 -12.60 -4.29 -2.18
N PHE A 257 -13.21 -5.24 -1.48
CA PHE A 257 -14.51 -5.78 -1.80
C PHE A 257 -15.16 -6.33 -0.53
N THR A 258 -15.74 -5.43 0.25
CA THR A 258 -17.02 -5.76 0.86
C THR A 258 -18.03 -5.90 -0.30
N PRO A 259 -18.76 -7.01 -0.40
CA PRO A 259 -19.86 -7.10 -1.35
C PRO A 259 -20.85 -5.97 -1.09
N PRO A 260 -21.54 -5.44 -2.11
CA PRO A 260 -22.64 -4.51 -1.87
C PRO A 260 -23.62 -5.17 -0.91
N ASP A 261 -23.89 -4.49 0.21
CA ASP A 261 -24.87 -4.92 1.20
C ASP A 261 -26.21 -5.13 0.47
N SER A 262 -26.80 -6.30 0.69
CA SER A 262 -28.11 -6.72 0.18
C SER A 262 -29.27 -5.77 0.55
N SER A 263 -29.03 -4.76 1.39
CA SER A 263 -29.96 -3.69 1.74
C SER A 263 -30.12 -2.60 0.65
N GLN A 264 -29.26 -2.58 -0.39
CA GLN A 264 -29.33 -1.63 -1.52
C GLN A 264 -30.24 -2.09 -2.68
N ILE A 265 -31.18 -3.02 -2.42
CA ILE A 265 -32.16 -3.46 -3.41
C ILE A 265 -33.42 -2.60 -3.27
N THR A 266 -33.33 -1.34 -3.69
CA THR A 266 -34.54 -0.64 -4.13
C THR A 266 -34.82 -1.06 -5.58
N PRO A 267 -35.96 -1.69 -5.88
CA PRO A 267 -36.29 -2.05 -7.26
C PRO A 267 -36.34 -0.78 -8.12
N PRO A 268 -35.90 -0.82 -9.39
CA PRO A 268 -36.16 0.28 -10.30
C PRO A 268 -37.68 0.48 -10.37
N LYS A 269 -38.15 1.73 -10.28
CA LYS A 269 -39.51 2.10 -10.66
C LYS A 269 -39.67 1.74 -12.14
N VAL A 270 -40.20 0.56 -12.42
CA VAL A 270 -40.72 0.22 -13.73
C VAL A 270 -41.94 1.11 -13.91
N SER A 271 -41.75 2.25 -14.57
CA SER A 271 -42.83 3.01 -15.17
C SER A 271 -43.42 2.11 -16.25
N ILE A 272 -44.43 1.33 -15.90
CA ILE A 272 -45.31 0.67 -16.86
C ILE A 272 -45.97 1.82 -17.62
N LYS A 273 -45.43 2.14 -18.79
CA LYS A 273 -46.08 2.99 -19.77
C LYS A 273 -47.10 2.08 -20.45
N ASP A 274 -48.32 2.07 -19.93
CA ASP A 274 -49.44 1.35 -20.53
C ASP A 274 -49.54 1.69 -22.03
N PRO A 275 -49.38 0.72 -22.93
CA PRO A 275 -49.79 0.90 -24.31
C PRO A 275 -51.22 0.39 -24.47
N ALA A 276 -52.05 1.26 -25.04
CA ALA A 276 -53.33 0.95 -25.69
C ALA A 276 -54.56 0.77 -24.78
N LEU A 277 -55.20 1.90 -24.45
CA LEU A 277 -56.65 2.03 -24.65
C LEU A 277 -56.85 2.99 -25.83
N LYS A 278 -56.99 2.46 -27.04
CA LYS A 278 -57.51 3.19 -28.20
C LYS A 278 -58.12 2.22 -29.21
N THR A 279 -59.33 1.80 -28.93
CA THR A 279 -60.49 1.62 -29.84
C THR A 279 -61.61 1.00 -29.05
#